data_AF-A0A2G1XYB5-F1
#
_entry.id   AF-A0A2G1XYB5-F1
#
_cell.length_a   1.000
_cell.length_b   1.000
_cell.length_c   1.000
_cell.angle_alpha   90.00
_cell.angle_beta   90.00
_cell.angle_gamma   90.00
#
_symmetry.space_group_name_H-M   'P 1'
#
loop_
_entity.id
_entity.type
_entity.pdbx_description
1 polymer ?
#
loop_
_entity_poly.entity_id
_entity_poly.type
_entity_poly.pdbx_seq_one_letter_code
_entity_poly.pdbx_strand_id
1 'polypeptide(L)'
;MLEAYRQHVAERAAEGIPPKPLTPEWTADLVELLKNPPAGEEDFLLDLIANRVPPGVDEAAYVKAGFLSAVAKGEITCPLIDRPAAVTLLGNMHGGYNVETLVQLLDDADLANSAAEQLKSTILVFDAFHDVAEKADAGNAQAKAVLQSWADAEWFTRQDAVPESIKAIVFKVTGETNTDDLSPAPDAWSRPDIPLHALAAYKMTRDGLTPDEPGKIGPMK
;
A
#
# COMPACT_ATOMS: atom_id res chain seq x y z
N MET A 1 -2.67 20.65 4.85
CA MET A 1 -2.62 19.43 4.02
C MET A 1 -3.60 19.41 2.83
N LEU A 2 -4.93 19.38 3.04
CA LEU A 2 -5.90 19.12 1.94
C LEU A 2 -5.78 20.01 0.71
N GLU A 3 -5.68 21.34 0.87
CA GLU A 3 -5.55 22.26 -0.26
C GLU A 3 -4.28 21.98 -1.08
N ALA A 4 -3.13 21.88 -0.41
CA ALA A 4 -1.86 21.54 -1.04
C ALA A 4 -1.90 20.17 -1.73
N TYR A 5 -2.54 19.17 -1.11
CA TYR A 5 -2.71 17.85 -1.71
C TYR A 5 -3.58 17.90 -2.98
N ARG A 6 -4.70 18.64 -2.94
CA ARG A 6 -5.58 18.80 -4.12
C ARG A 6 -4.88 19.55 -5.25
N GLN A 7 -4.06 20.55 -4.94
CA GLN A 7 -3.23 21.22 -5.93
C GLN A 7 -2.25 20.24 -6.58
N HIS A 8 -1.53 19.43 -5.80
CA HIS A 8 -0.64 18.39 -6.30
C HIS A 8 -1.35 17.36 -7.17
N VAL A 9 -2.57 16.95 -6.79
CA VAL A 9 -3.42 16.07 -7.63
C VAL A 9 -3.70 16.72 -8.98
N ALA A 10 -4.07 18.00 -9.01
CA ALA A 10 -4.34 18.73 -10.26
C ALA A 10 -3.09 18.87 -11.13
N GLU A 11 -1.93 19.16 -10.53
CA GLU A 11 -0.63 19.25 -11.22
C GLU A 11 -0.27 17.91 -11.88
N ARG A 12 -0.41 16.80 -11.15
CA ARG A 12 -0.13 15.45 -11.67
C ARG A 12 -1.14 15.01 -12.72
N ALA A 13 -2.42 15.36 -12.55
CA ALA A 13 -3.46 15.09 -13.54
C ALA A 13 -3.21 15.82 -14.87
N ALA A 14 -2.63 17.02 -14.86
CA ALA A 14 -2.24 17.74 -16.07
C ALA A 14 -1.13 17.04 -16.86
N GLU A 15 -0.33 16.21 -16.20
CA GLU A 15 0.67 15.32 -16.80
C GLU A 15 0.10 13.92 -17.15
N GLY A 16 -1.17 13.64 -16.84
CA GLY A 16 -1.81 12.35 -17.09
C GLY A 16 -1.38 11.22 -16.14
N ILE A 17 -0.85 11.56 -14.96
CA ILE A 17 -0.31 10.60 -14.00
C ILE A 17 -0.96 10.74 -12.60
N PRO A 18 -1.01 9.66 -11.79
CA PRO A 18 -1.54 9.72 -10.43
C PRO A 18 -0.66 10.59 -9.50
N PRO A 19 -1.23 11.08 -8.37
CA PRO A 19 -0.47 11.81 -7.37
C PRO A 19 0.59 10.94 -6.70
N LYS A 20 1.67 11.57 -6.21
CA LYS A 20 2.62 10.95 -5.27
C LYS A 20 1.88 10.39 -4.04
N PRO A 21 2.41 9.31 -3.43
CA PRO A 21 2.02 8.91 -2.08
C PRO A 21 2.21 10.06 -1.08
N LEU A 22 1.51 9.96 0.05
CA LEU A 22 1.63 10.93 1.14
C LEU A 22 3.00 10.86 1.78
N THR A 23 3.53 12.03 2.12
CA THR A 23 4.75 12.16 2.93
C THR A 23 4.42 11.92 4.42
N PRO A 24 5.43 11.75 5.29
CA PRO A 24 5.21 11.66 6.73
C PRO A 24 4.48 12.88 7.30
N GLU A 25 4.79 14.09 6.81
CA GLU A 25 4.15 15.33 7.27
C GLU A 25 2.68 15.38 6.85
N TRP A 26 2.37 15.05 5.60
CA TRP A 26 0.97 14.96 5.15
C TRP A 26 0.20 13.86 5.88
N THR A 27 0.86 12.75 6.22
CA THR A 27 0.23 11.68 6.99
C THR A 27 -0.04 12.12 8.42
N ALA A 28 0.87 12.88 9.05
CA ALA A 28 0.65 13.46 10.37
C ALA A 28 -0.51 14.47 10.37
N ASP A 29 -0.55 15.37 9.38
CA ASP A 29 -1.68 16.31 9.22
C ASP A 29 -3.01 15.57 8.97
N LEU A 30 -2.98 14.50 8.17
CA LEU A 30 -4.15 13.64 7.92
C LEU A 30 -4.66 12.99 9.20
N VAL A 31 -3.78 12.55 10.10
CA VAL A 31 -4.17 12.02 11.41
C VAL A 31 -4.92 13.05 12.24
N GLU A 32 -4.50 14.32 12.24
CA GLU A 32 -5.21 15.38 12.94
C GLU A 32 -6.58 15.69 12.32
N LEU A 33 -6.68 15.62 10.99
CA LEU A 33 -7.96 15.72 10.27
C LEU A 33 -8.88 14.54 10.57
N LEU A 34 -8.37 13.32 10.67
CA LEU A 34 -9.18 12.14 11.02
C LEU A 34 -9.76 12.25 12.43
N LYS A 35 -9.02 12.86 13.38
CA LYS A 35 -9.50 13.11 14.74
C LYS A 35 -10.59 14.20 14.79
N ASN A 36 -10.51 15.21 13.91
CA ASN A 36 -11.44 16.33 13.83
C ASN A 36 -11.86 16.59 12.37
N PRO A 37 -12.70 15.72 11.78
CA PRO A 37 -12.97 15.76 10.35
C PRO A 37 -13.77 17.02 9.97
N PRO A 38 -13.33 17.77 8.94
CA PRO A 38 -14.17 18.77 8.31
C PRO A 38 -15.42 18.11 7.70
N ALA A 39 -16.57 18.78 7.82
CA ALA A 39 -17.82 18.26 7.28
C ALA A 39 -17.75 18.06 5.76
N GLY A 40 -18.11 16.87 5.29
CA GLY A 40 -18.13 16.51 3.87
C GLY A 40 -16.80 16.01 3.32
N GLU A 41 -15.75 15.89 4.16
CA GLU A 41 -14.44 15.36 3.78
C GLU A 41 -14.20 13.92 4.27
N GLU A 42 -15.16 13.32 4.97
CA GLU A 42 -14.99 12.06 5.71
C GLU A 42 -14.51 10.91 4.82
N ASP A 43 -15.20 10.66 3.71
CA ASP A 43 -14.85 9.61 2.75
C ASP A 43 -13.50 9.87 2.09
N PHE A 44 -13.17 11.14 1.84
CA PHE A 44 -11.90 11.51 1.23
C PHE A 44 -10.73 11.24 2.18
N LEU A 45 -10.86 11.60 3.46
CA LEU A 45 -9.85 11.29 4.47
C LEU A 45 -9.63 9.78 4.64
N LEU A 46 -10.73 9.00 4.60
CA LEU A 46 -10.67 7.54 4.64
C LEU A 46 -9.96 6.94 3.41
N ASP A 47 -10.20 7.47 2.21
CA ASP A 47 -9.46 7.05 1.01
C ASP A 47 -7.96 7.35 1.13
N LEU A 48 -7.60 8.54 1.62
CA LEU A 48 -6.20 8.92 1.77
C LEU A 48 -5.43 8.00 2.73
N ILE A 49 -5.99 7.71 3.91
CA ILE A 49 -5.31 6.86 4.88
C ILE A 49 -5.27 5.40 4.41
N ALA A 50 -6.29 4.93 3.70
CA ALA A 50 -6.34 3.57 3.18
C ALA A 50 -5.36 3.36 2.02
N ASN A 51 -5.33 4.28 1.05
CA ASN A 51 -4.80 4.04 -0.29
C ASN A 51 -3.62 4.93 -0.70
N ARG A 52 -3.27 5.97 0.06
CA ARG A 52 -2.25 6.95 -0.33
C ARG A 52 -1.01 6.98 0.55
N VAL A 53 -0.95 6.18 1.61
CA VAL A 53 0.26 6.02 2.44
C VAL A 53 1.05 4.79 1.96
N PRO A 54 2.37 4.90 1.71
CA PRO A 54 3.21 3.74 1.40
C PRO A 54 3.11 2.64 2.48
N PRO A 55 3.22 1.35 2.11
CA PRO A 55 3.24 0.25 3.08
C PRO A 55 4.64 0.04 3.68
N GLY A 56 4.77 -0.96 4.57
CA GLY A 56 6.06 -1.41 5.06
C GLY A 56 6.68 -0.49 6.12
N VAL A 57 7.97 -0.19 5.93
CA VAL A 57 8.80 0.58 6.88
C VAL A 57 9.12 2.00 6.40
N ASP A 58 8.28 2.53 5.49
CA ASP A 58 8.34 3.94 5.11
C ASP A 58 8.01 4.86 6.30
N GLU A 59 8.57 6.06 6.31
CA GLU A 59 8.36 7.03 7.40
C GLU A 59 6.88 7.45 7.52
N ALA A 60 6.13 7.52 6.42
CA ALA A 60 4.70 7.78 6.46
C ALA A 60 3.91 6.56 6.98
N ALA A 61 4.38 5.34 6.67
CA ALA A 61 3.84 4.11 7.23
C ALA A 61 4.03 4.07 8.76
N TYR A 62 5.16 4.54 9.28
CA TYR A 62 5.38 4.65 10.73
C TYR A 62 4.31 5.51 11.41
N VAL A 63 4.01 6.69 10.85
CA VAL A 63 2.97 7.60 11.37
C VAL A 63 1.58 6.93 11.31
N LYS A 64 1.24 6.31 10.17
CA LYS A 64 -0.03 5.59 9.99
C LYS A 64 -0.17 4.43 10.97
N ALA A 65 0.85 3.59 11.12
CA ALA A 65 0.84 2.46 12.05
C ALA A 65 0.64 2.95 13.48
N GLY A 66 1.42 3.93 13.94
CA GLY A 66 1.30 4.46 15.30
C GLY A 66 -0.11 4.98 15.62
N PHE A 67 -0.71 5.74 14.69
CA PHE A 67 -2.09 6.21 14.83
C PHE A 67 -3.10 5.05 14.88
N LEU A 68 -3.06 4.12 13.92
CA LEU A 68 -4.02 3.02 13.86
C LEU A 68 -3.87 2.07 15.06
N SER A 69 -2.64 1.85 15.53
CA SER A 69 -2.37 1.06 16.73
C SER A 69 -2.98 1.69 17.97
N ALA A 70 -2.84 3.01 18.15
CA ALA A 70 -3.45 3.72 19.28
C ALA A 70 -4.99 3.67 19.23
N VAL A 71 -5.58 3.77 18.03
CA VAL A 71 -7.04 3.57 17.84
C VAL A 71 -7.44 2.15 18.20
N ALA A 72 -6.77 1.14 17.63
CA ALA A 72 -7.11 -0.27 17.84
C ALA A 72 -6.98 -0.69 19.32
N LYS A 73 -5.98 -0.18 20.04
CA LYS A 73 -5.78 -0.38 21.48
C LYS A 73 -6.76 0.40 22.35
N GLY A 74 -7.49 1.37 21.78
CA GLY A 74 -8.41 2.25 22.51
C GLY A 74 -7.71 3.34 23.33
N GLU A 75 -6.44 3.63 23.02
CA GLU A 75 -5.66 4.71 23.65
C GLU A 75 -6.14 6.08 23.17
N ILE A 76 -6.62 6.15 21.92
CA ILE A 76 -7.25 7.33 21.35
C ILE A 76 -8.57 6.94 20.68
N THR A 77 -9.44 7.94 20.45
CA THR A 77 -10.67 7.76 19.68
C THR A 77 -10.57 8.52 18.36
N CYS A 78 -11.22 8.00 17.33
CA CYS A 78 -11.35 8.62 16.02
C CYS A 78 -12.83 8.53 15.61
N PRO A 79 -13.48 9.64 15.20
CA PRO A 79 -14.88 9.62 14.79
C PRO A 79 -15.13 8.83 13.50
N LEU A 80 -14.10 8.64 12.66
CA LEU A 80 -14.21 7.99 11.35
C LEU A 80 -13.68 6.55 11.32
N ILE A 81 -12.84 6.16 12.28
CA ILE A 81 -12.17 4.86 12.30
C ILE A 81 -12.38 4.25 13.69
N ASP A 82 -13.21 3.22 13.75
CA ASP A 82 -13.38 2.43 14.96
C ASP A 82 -12.25 1.39 15.12
N ARG A 83 -12.25 0.68 16.25
CA ARG A 83 -11.23 -0.31 16.57
C ARG A 83 -11.14 -1.43 15.50
N PRO A 84 -12.24 -2.08 15.07
CA PRO A 84 -12.19 -3.07 14.00
C PRO A 84 -11.68 -2.53 12.64
N ALA A 85 -12.09 -1.31 12.25
CA ALA A 85 -11.61 -0.68 11.03
C ALA A 85 -10.09 -0.40 11.11
N ALA A 86 -9.59 0.02 12.27
CA ALA A 86 -8.16 0.22 12.49
C ALA A 86 -7.36 -1.08 12.32
N VAL A 87 -7.87 -2.21 12.82
CA VAL A 87 -7.25 -3.54 12.61
C VAL A 87 -7.19 -3.89 11.13
N THR A 88 -8.27 -3.66 10.39
CA THR A 88 -8.32 -3.90 8.93
C THR A 88 -7.29 -3.03 8.19
N LEU A 89 -7.19 -1.76 8.54
CA LEU A 89 -6.22 -0.84 7.95
C LEU A 89 -4.77 -1.21 8.30
N LEU A 90 -4.51 -1.72 9.50
CA LEU A 90 -3.20 -2.27 9.89
C LEU A 90 -2.85 -3.51 9.05
N GLY A 91 -3.82 -4.41 8.79
CA GLY A 91 -3.61 -5.58 7.92
C GLY A 91 -3.17 -5.21 6.50
N ASN A 92 -3.72 -4.13 5.96
CA ASN A 92 -3.39 -3.62 4.62
C ASN A 92 -2.03 -2.91 4.52
N MET A 93 -1.23 -2.87 5.60
CA MET A 93 0.13 -2.32 5.56
C MET A 93 1.19 -3.35 5.14
N HIS A 94 0.78 -4.60 4.93
CA HIS A 94 1.56 -5.72 4.38
C HIS A 94 2.78 -6.21 5.21
N GLY A 95 3.23 -5.44 6.19
CA GLY A 95 4.36 -5.78 7.08
C GLY A 95 5.04 -4.56 7.66
N GLY A 96 6.01 -4.77 8.55
CA GLY A 96 6.72 -3.69 9.24
C GLY A 96 6.01 -3.23 10.51
N TYR A 97 5.74 -1.94 10.63
CA TYR A 97 5.28 -1.31 11.87
C TYR A 97 3.89 -1.76 12.36
N ASN A 98 3.10 -2.43 11.50
CA ASN A 98 1.78 -2.95 11.84
C ASN A 98 1.82 -4.30 12.59
N VAL A 99 2.85 -5.12 12.37
CA VAL A 99 2.86 -6.54 12.75
C VAL A 99 2.77 -6.73 14.26
N GLU A 100 3.61 -6.04 15.03
CA GLU A 100 3.64 -6.16 16.49
C GLU A 100 2.27 -5.87 17.12
N THR A 101 1.57 -4.85 16.62
CA THR A 101 0.24 -4.51 17.12
C THR A 101 -0.77 -5.60 16.78
N LEU A 102 -0.77 -6.13 15.55
CA LEU A 102 -1.66 -7.22 15.17
C LEU A 102 -1.42 -8.47 16.03
N VAL A 103 -0.17 -8.79 16.35
CA VAL A 103 0.17 -9.91 17.24
C VAL A 103 -0.32 -9.65 18.67
N GLN A 104 -0.13 -8.44 19.21
CA GLN A 104 -0.63 -8.06 20.53
C GLN A 104 -2.17 -8.17 20.62
N LEU A 105 -2.87 -7.78 19.56
CA LEU A 105 -4.33 -7.82 19.50
C LEU A 105 -4.91 -9.24 19.45
N LEU A 106 -4.09 -10.30 19.30
CA LEU A 106 -4.55 -11.68 19.48
C LEU A 106 -5.03 -11.96 20.91
N ASP A 107 -4.63 -11.17 21.90
CA ASP A 107 -5.10 -11.29 23.29
C ASP A 107 -6.36 -10.45 23.59
N ASP A 108 -6.79 -9.61 22.65
CA ASP A 108 -7.94 -8.73 22.83
C ASP A 108 -9.25 -9.48 22.53
N ALA A 109 -10.14 -9.58 23.51
CA ALA A 109 -11.35 -10.39 23.40
C ALA A 109 -12.28 -9.97 22.24
N ASP A 110 -12.28 -8.68 21.88
CA ASP A 110 -13.15 -8.14 20.83
C ASP A 110 -12.46 -8.13 19.45
N LEU A 111 -11.13 -8.05 19.41
CA LEU A 111 -10.35 -7.86 18.19
C LEU A 111 -9.54 -9.08 17.75
N ALA A 112 -9.36 -10.10 18.59
CA ALA A 112 -8.47 -11.23 18.31
C ALA A 112 -8.82 -11.96 17.01
N ASN A 113 -10.12 -12.15 16.71
CA ASN A 113 -10.55 -12.76 15.45
C ASN A 113 -10.15 -11.90 14.23
N SER A 114 -10.37 -10.59 14.31
CA SER A 114 -10.05 -9.65 13.22
C SER A 114 -8.54 -9.56 13.02
N ALA A 115 -7.76 -9.48 14.10
CA ALA A 115 -6.30 -9.44 14.06
C ALA A 115 -5.72 -10.73 13.48
N ALA A 116 -6.25 -11.89 13.88
CA ALA A 116 -5.88 -13.16 13.30
C ALA A 116 -6.17 -13.20 11.80
N GLU A 117 -7.33 -12.74 11.35
CA GLU A 117 -7.65 -12.73 9.92
C GLU A 117 -6.67 -11.90 9.10
N GLN A 118 -6.21 -10.76 9.63
CA GLN A 118 -5.16 -9.97 8.97
C GLN A 118 -3.79 -10.66 8.96
N LEU A 119 -3.42 -11.32 10.07
CA LEU A 119 -2.14 -12.03 10.19
C LEU A 119 -2.04 -13.23 9.25
N LYS A 120 -3.15 -13.94 9.00
CA LYS A 120 -3.17 -15.10 8.08
C LYS A 120 -2.67 -14.78 6.67
N SER A 121 -2.93 -13.56 6.18
CA SER A 121 -2.43 -13.08 4.87
C SER A 121 -1.12 -12.30 4.95
N THR A 122 -0.59 -12.04 6.15
CA THR A 122 0.66 -11.29 6.32
C THR A 122 1.86 -12.22 6.16
N ILE A 123 2.66 -12.03 5.11
CA ILE A 123 3.86 -12.84 4.83
C ILE A 123 5.14 -12.25 5.43
N LEU A 124 5.19 -10.94 5.63
CA LEU A 124 6.36 -10.21 6.16
C LEU A 124 6.35 -10.18 7.70
N VAL A 125 6.14 -11.34 8.34
CA VAL A 125 6.08 -11.48 9.81
C VAL A 125 7.45 -11.67 10.46
N PHE A 126 8.44 -12.18 9.73
CA PHE A 126 9.83 -12.38 10.21
C PHE A 126 9.88 -12.99 11.63
N ASP A 127 10.64 -12.39 12.55
CA ASP A 127 10.81 -12.90 13.92
C ASP A 127 9.53 -12.83 14.76
N ALA A 128 8.55 -11.98 14.39
CA ALA A 128 7.24 -11.94 15.06
C ALA A 128 6.43 -13.24 14.86
N PHE A 129 6.88 -14.12 13.96
CA PHE A 129 6.43 -15.51 13.94
C PHE A 129 6.55 -16.18 15.31
N HIS A 130 7.67 -15.95 16.01
CA HIS A 130 7.91 -16.54 17.33
C HIS A 130 6.92 -16.01 18.37
N ASP A 131 6.57 -14.72 18.33
CA ASP A 131 5.57 -14.14 19.22
C ASP A 131 4.18 -14.78 19.02
N VAL A 132 3.80 -15.07 17.77
CA VAL A 132 2.56 -15.81 17.46
C VAL A 132 2.67 -17.27 17.95
N ALA A 133 3.82 -17.91 17.76
CA ALA A 133 4.04 -19.28 18.21
C ALA A 133 3.95 -19.42 19.74
N GLU A 134 4.59 -18.52 20.48
CA GLU A 134 4.54 -18.49 21.95
C GLU A 134 3.10 -18.31 22.45
N LYS A 135 2.31 -17.43 21.82
CA LYS A 135 0.89 -17.27 22.14
C LYS A 135 0.08 -18.54 21.87
N ALA A 136 0.36 -19.21 20.76
CA ALA A 136 -0.30 -20.47 20.41
C ALA A 136 0.03 -21.56 21.44
N ASP A 137 1.30 -21.70 21.84
CA ASP A 137 1.75 -22.64 22.87
C ASP A 137 1.14 -22.33 24.25
N ALA A 138 0.97 -21.04 24.57
CA ALA A 138 0.24 -20.59 25.76
C ALA A 138 -1.28 -20.82 25.71
N GLY A 139 -1.81 -21.34 24.60
CA GLY A 139 -3.21 -21.74 24.46
C GLY A 139 -4.12 -20.74 23.75
N ASN A 140 -3.60 -19.66 23.19
CA ASN A 140 -4.39 -18.69 22.43
C ASN A 140 -4.96 -19.35 21.15
N ALA A 141 -6.29 -19.46 21.09
CA ALA A 141 -6.98 -20.12 19.97
C ALA A 141 -6.77 -19.41 18.63
N GLN A 142 -6.69 -18.08 18.65
CA GLN A 142 -6.50 -17.28 17.44
C GLN A 142 -5.08 -17.38 16.92
N ALA A 143 -4.07 -17.37 17.80
CA ALA A 143 -2.69 -17.63 17.42
C ALA A 143 -2.52 -19.02 16.78
N LYS A 144 -3.16 -20.07 17.34
CA LYS A 144 -3.19 -21.41 16.72
C LYS A 144 -3.81 -21.39 15.33
N ALA A 145 -4.92 -20.66 15.15
CA ALA A 145 -5.57 -20.53 13.84
C ALA A 145 -4.70 -19.80 12.82
N VAL A 146 -3.92 -18.80 13.24
CA VAL A 146 -2.92 -18.12 12.38
C VAL A 146 -1.84 -19.10 11.94
N LEU A 147 -1.22 -19.84 12.87
CA LEU A 147 -0.19 -20.84 12.53
C LEU A 147 -0.72 -21.93 11.59
N GLN A 148 -1.93 -22.41 11.84
CA GLN A 148 -2.56 -23.43 10.99
C GLN A 148 -2.79 -22.90 9.57
N SER A 149 -3.32 -21.68 9.43
CA SER A 149 -3.53 -21.03 8.14
C SER A 149 -2.22 -20.85 7.36
N TRP A 150 -1.13 -20.47 8.05
CA TRP A 150 0.20 -20.39 7.44
C TRP A 150 0.73 -21.76 7.01
N ALA A 151 0.55 -22.80 7.83
CA ALA A 151 0.93 -24.17 7.51
C ALA A 151 0.14 -24.74 6.31
N ASP A 152 -1.14 -24.40 6.21
CA ASP A 152 -2.02 -24.76 5.09
C ASP A 152 -1.81 -23.88 3.84
N ALA A 153 -0.86 -22.92 3.93
CA ALA A 153 -0.52 -21.98 2.88
C ALA A 153 -1.72 -21.18 2.36
N GLU A 154 -2.67 -20.82 3.23
CA GLU A 154 -3.87 -20.08 2.83
C GLU A 154 -3.57 -18.71 2.22
N TRP A 155 -2.45 -18.08 2.61
CA TRP A 155 -1.94 -16.85 1.98
C TRP A 155 -1.67 -17.03 0.48
N PHE A 156 -1.36 -18.26 0.04
CA PHE A 156 -1.12 -18.64 -1.35
C PHE A 156 -2.37 -19.24 -2.01
N THR A 157 -3.02 -20.22 -1.36
CA THR A 157 -4.11 -20.99 -1.96
C THR A 157 -5.42 -20.21 -2.10
N ARG A 158 -5.57 -19.08 -1.39
CA ARG A 158 -6.68 -18.13 -1.59
C ARG A 158 -6.49 -17.18 -2.79
N GLN A 159 -5.28 -17.12 -3.36
CA GLN A 159 -5.02 -16.29 -4.54
C GLN A 159 -5.58 -16.97 -5.80
N ASP A 160 -5.96 -16.16 -6.78
CA ASP A 160 -6.38 -16.68 -8.08
C ASP A 160 -5.24 -17.49 -8.72
N ALA A 161 -5.56 -18.71 -9.17
CA ALA A 161 -4.63 -19.51 -9.94
C ALA A 161 -4.30 -18.83 -11.28
N VAL A 162 -3.09 -19.05 -11.77
CA VAL A 162 -2.70 -18.58 -13.12
C VAL A 162 -3.67 -19.20 -14.13
N PRO A 163 -4.35 -18.40 -14.97
CA PRO A 163 -5.33 -18.92 -15.91
C PRO A 163 -4.65 -19.82 -16.96
N GLU A 164 -5.33 -20.88 -17.39
CA GLU A 164 -4.84 -21.81 -18.43
C GLU A 164 -4.62 -21.12 -19.79
N SER A 165 -5.29 -19.99 -20.03
CA SER A 165 -5.16 -19.20 -21.24
C SER A 165 -5.28 -17.71 -20.94
N ILE A 166 -4.36 -16.91 -21.48
CA ILE A 166 -4.37 -15.44 -21.41
C ILE A 166 -4.57 -14.90 -22.82
N LYS A 167 -5.67 -14.18 -23.04
CA LYS A 167 -5.89 -13.42 -24.28
C LYS A 167 -5.28 -12.03 -24.12
N ALA A 168 -4.32 -11.69 -24.96
CA ALA A 168 -3.62 -10.42 -24.92
C ALA A 168 -3.54 -9.77 -26.30
N ILE A 169 -3.37 -8.44 -26.33
CA ILE A 169 -3.07 -7.68 -27.55
C ILE A 169 -1.55 -7.53 -27.63
N VAL A 170 -0.98 -7.80 -28.80
CA VAL A 170 0.47 -7.72 -28.99
C VAL A 170 0.89 -6.26 -29.18
N PHE A 171 1.57 -5.69 -28.19
CA PHE A 171 2.36 -4.47 -28.35
C PHE A 171 3.75 -4.84 -28.88
N LYS A 172 3.94 -4.78 -30.21
CA LYS A 172 5.18 -5.21 -30.86
C LYS A 172 6.17 -4.05 -30.99
N VAL A 173 7.34 -4.20 -30.40
CA VAL A 173 8.54 -3.39 -30.69
C VAL A 173 9.44 -4.16 -31.64
N THR A 174 9.76 -3.59 -32.80
CA THR A 174 10.66 -4.23 -33.78
C THR A 174 12.12 -4.02 -33.40
N GLY A 175 12.98 -5.00 -33.70
CA GLY A 175 14.40 -4.94 -33.38
C GLY A 175 14.72 -5.32 -31.94
N GLU A 176 15.83 -4.80 -31.42
CA GLU A 176 16.24 -4.97 -30.02
C GLU A 176 15.58 -3.90 -29.15
N THR A 177 15.16 -4.28 -27.95
CA THR A 177 14.81 -3.34 -26.87
C THR A 177 15.93 -3.37 -25.84
N ASN A 178 16.62 -2.24 -25.69
CA ASN A 178 17.57 -2.03 -24.60
C ASN A 178 16.83 -1.52 -23.35
N THR A 179 17.37 -1.73 -22.14
CA THR A 179 16.78 -1.15 -20.93
C THR A 179 16.80 0.38 -20.94
N ASP A 180 17.75 1.02 -21.62
CA ASP A 180 17.78 2.48 -21.80
C ASP A 180 16.60 2.98 -22.65
N ASP A 181 15.99 2.12 -23.48
CA ASP A 181 14.77 2.46 -24.20
C ASP A 181 13.56 2.55 -23.27
N LEU A 182 13.54 1.74 -22.21
CA LEU A 182 12.46 1.67 -21.23
C LEU A 182 12.68 2.64 -20.06
N SER A 183 13.93 2.86 -19.68
CA SER A 183 14.36 3.70 -18.56
C SER A 183 15.61 4.49 -18.95
N PRO A 184 15.45 5.59 -19.72
CA PRO A 184 16.58 6.34 -20.25
C PRO A 184 17.46 6.93 -19.14
N ALA A 185 18.78 6.90 -19.34
CA ALA A 185 19.76 7.42 -18.38
C ALA A 185 19.54 8.90 -17.98
N PRO A 186 19.17 9.83 -18.89
CA PRO A 186 18.88 11.22 -18.52
C PRO A 186 17.71 11.40 -17.54
N ASP A 187 16.83 10.40 -17.43
CA ASP A 187 15.63 10.42 -16.61
C ASP A 187 15.81 9.58 -15.33
N ALA A 188 17.04 9.15 -15.02
CA ALA A 188 17.33 8.35 -13.84
C ALA A 188 16.90 9.03 -12.52
N TRP A 189 16.85 10.36 -12.49
CA TRP A 189 16.41 11.15 -11.34
C TRP A 189 14.94 10.92 -10.96
N SER A 190 14.09 10.51 -11.90
CA SER A 190 12.66 10.29 -11.66
C SER A 190 12.31 8.84 -11.32
N ARG A 191 13.27 7.91 -11.36
CA ARG A 191 13.05 6.47 -11.12
C ARG A 191 12.24 6.12 -9.86
N PRO A 192 12.41 6.81 -8.70
CA PRO A 192 11.60 6.54 -7.52
C PRO A 192 10.11 6.88 -7.69
N ASP A 193 9.77 7.75 -8.64
CA ASP A 193 8.42 8.14 -8.99
C ASP A 193 7.95 7.34 -10.22
N ILE A 194 7.49 6.11 -9.97
CA ILE A 194 7.15 5.13 -11.01
C ILE A 194 6.24 5.73 -12.10
N PRO A 195 5.12 6.41 -11.78
CA PRO A 195 4.24 6.95 -12.82
C PRO A 195 4.88 8.07 -13.64
N LEU A 196 5.70 8.93 -13.00
CA LEU A 196 6.41 9.99 -13.71
C LEU A 196 7.49 9.41 -14.63
N HIS A 197 8.28 8.46 -14.12
CA HIS A 197 9.34 7.82 -14.89
C HIS A 197 8.81 7.04 -16.09
N ALA A 198 7.64 6.40 -15.95
CA ALA A 198 6.99 5.65 -17.02
C ALA A 198 6.70 6.48 -18.27
N LEU A 199 6.50 7.80 -18.14
CA LEU A 199 6.33 8.70 -19.29
C LEU A 199 7.54 8.70 -20.23
N ALA A 200 8.75 8.40 -19.72
CA ALA A 200 9.97 8.41 -20.51
C ALA A 200 10.20 7.11 -21.32
N ALA A 201 9.43 6.05 -21.08
CA ALA A 201 9.59 4.77 -21.76
C ALA A 201 9.31 4.93 -23.27
N TYR A 202 10.25 4.52 -24.11
CA TYR A 202 10.21 4.67 -25.56
C TYR A 202 10.00 6.11 -26.06
N LYS A 203 10.48 7.13 -25.31
CA LYS A 203 10.36 8.54 -25.72
C LYS A 203 11.17 8.91 -26.97
N MET A 204 12.13 8.08 -27.38
CA MET A 204 12.89 8.26 -28.62
C MET A 204 12.24 7.51 -29.78
N THR A 205 12.01 8.19 -30.89
CA THR A 205 11.38 7.63 -32.10
C THR A 205 12.10 6.37 -32.57
N ARG A 206 11.32 5.35 -32.94
CA ARG A 206 11.82 4.12 -33.58
C ARG A 206 10.77 3.57 -34.54
N ASP A 207 11.19 2.63 -35.39
CA ASP A 207 10.27 1.99 -36.31
C ASP A 207 9.09 1.33 -35.57
N GLY A 208 7.88 1.56 -36.07
CA GLY A 208 6.64 1.07 -35.46
C GLY A 208 6.15 1.78 -34.19
N LEU A 209 6.88 2.77 -33.64
CA LEU A 209 6.48 3.48 -32.40
C LEU A 209 6.62 4.99 -32.55
N THR A 210 5.51 5.69 -32.30
CA THR A 210 5.46 7.15 -32.34
C THR A 210 5.29 7.69 -30.92
N PRO A 211 6.32 8.31 -30.31
CA PRO A 211 6.19 8.96 -29.01
C PRO A 211 5.19 10.13 -29.08
N ASP A 212 4.43 10.35 -28.01
CA ASP A 212 3.47 11.47 -27.92
C ASP A 212 4.21 12.83 -27.94
N GLU A 213 5.37 12.92 -27.28
CA GLU A 213 6.28 14.06 -27.35
C GLU A 213 7.73 13.57 -27.55
N PRO A 214 8.28 13.61 -28.78
CA PRO A 214 9.61 13.09 -29.07
C PRO A 214 10.70 13.63 -28.13
N GLY A 215 11.43 12.71 -27.49
CA GLY A 215 12.49 12.99 -26.51
C GLY A 215 11.99 13.26 -25.09
N LYS A 216 10.68 13.30 -24.85
CA LYS A 216 10.08 13.63 -23.55
C LYS A 216 9.02 12.62 -23.08
N ILE A 217 8.00 12.34 -23.90
CA ILE A 217 6.89 11.43 -23.56
C ILE A 217 6.81 10.31 -24.60
N GLY A 218 6.79 9.07 -24.13
CA GLY A 218 6.59 7.85 -24.91
C GLY A 218 5.22 7.74 -25.59
N PRO A 219 4.94 6.60 -26.25
CA PRO A 219 3.65 6.33 -26.89
C PRO A 219 2.61 5.96 -25.82
N MET A 220 1.87 6.94 -25.31
CA MET A 220 0.90 6.76 -24.21
C MET A 220 -0.54 6.48 -24.68
N LYS A 221 -0.79 6.62 -25.99
CA LYS A 221 -2.11 6.48 -26.62
C LYS A 221 -2.26 5.18 -27.41
#